data_AF-A0A2K3LRT0-F1
#
_entry.id   AF-A0A2K3LRT0-F1
#
_cell.length_a   1.000
_cell.length_b   1.000
_cell.length_c   1.000
_cell.angle_alpha   90.00
_cell.angle_beta   90.00
_cell.angle_gamma   90.00
#
_symmetry.space_group_name_H-M   'P 1'
#
loop_
_entity.id
_entity.type
_entity.pdbx_description
1 polymer ?
#
loop_
_entity_poly.entity_id
_entity_poly.type
_entity_poly.pdbx_seq_one_letter_code
_entity_poly.pdbx_strand_id
1 'polypeptide(L)'
;MTHCCFVLKVGPGEVDDELEEEVGSECAKYGTVTRVLIFEITEPNFPTDEAVRIFVQFEISEETIKALVDLDGRYFGGRVVRATFYDEDKFGKNELAPMPGEIPGFT
;
A
#
# COMPACT_ATOMS: atom_id res chain seq x y z
N MET A 1 -2.71 0.06 19.36
CA MET A 1 -2.24 -0.82 18.28
C MET A 1 -3.43 -0.95 17.35
N THR A 2 -3.71 0.14 16.63
CA THR A 2 -4.83 0.26 15.69
C THR A 2 -4.15 0.30 14.34
N HIS A 3 -3.97 -0.87 13.75
CA HIS A 3 -3.30 -1.00 12.47
C HIS A 3 -4.37 -1.43 11.49
N CYS A 4 -5.21 -0.45 11.11
CA CYS A 4 -6.23 -0.65 10.09
C CYS A 4 -5.70 -0.39 8.68
N CYS A 5 -4.44 0.05 8.54
CA CYS A 5 -3.81 0.40 7.27
C CYS A 5 -2.68 -0.58 6.91
N PHE A 6 -2.61 -0.99 5.65
CA PHE A 6 -1.46 -1.69 5.10
C PHE A 6 -0.95 -1.03 3.81
N VAL A 7 0.34 -1.18 3.52
CA VAL A 7 1.00 -0.65 2.32
C VAL A 7 1.38 -1.78 1.39
N LEU A 8 0.98 -1.69 0.12
CA LEU A 8 1.46 -2.52 -0.98
C LEU A 8 2.51 -1.78 -1.78
N LYS A 9 3.66 -2.41 -2.00
CA LYS A 9 4.72 -1.88 -2.87
C LYS A 9 4.69 -2.57 -4.24
N VAL A 10 4.54 -1.79 -5.30
CA VAL A 10 4.63 -2.27 -6.70
C VAL A 10 5.50 -1.35 -7.55
N GLY A 11 5.96 -1.85 -8.70
CA GLY A 11 6.82 -1.05 -9.56
C GLY A 11 6.07 -0.02 -10.44
N PRO A 12 6.76 0.83 -11.22
CA PRO A 12 6.13 1.91 -11.96
C PRO A 12 5.44 1.36 -13.21
N GLY A 13 4.39 2.08 -13.66
CA GLY A 13 3.69 1.80 -14.92
C GLY A 13 2.36 1.04 -14.81
N GLU A 14 1.89 0.74 -13.60
CA GLU A 14 0.61 0.04 -13.36
C GLU A 14 -0.40 0.93 -12.58
N VAL A 15 -0.06 2.20 -12.34
CA VAL A 15 -0.96 3.16 -11.68
C VAL A 15 -1.78 3.87 -12.75
N ASP A 16 -3.00 3.41 -12.95
CA ASP A 16 -4.02 4.10 -13.73
C ASP A 16 -5.17 4.54 -12.82
N ASP A 17 -6.16 5.20 -13.43
CA ASP A 17 -7.36 5.69 -12.71
C ASP A 17 -8.29 4.54 -12.26
N GLU A 18 -8.07 3.31 -12.72
CA GLU A 18 -8.87 2.13 -12.38
C GLU A 18 -8.28 1.38 -11.18
N LEU A 19 -6.97 1.47 -10.94
CA LEU A 19 -6.26 0.80 -9.86
C LEU A 19 -6.87 1.04 -8.47
N GLU A 20 -7.33 2.26 -8.18
CA GLU A 20 -7.96 2.58 -6.89
C GLU A 20 -9.24 1.76 -6.68
N GLU A 21 -10.07 1.67 -7.71
CA GLU A 21 -11.33 0.93 -7.68
C GLU A 21 -11.07 -0.58 -7.64
N GLU A 22 -10.10 -1.08 -8.41
CA GLU A 22 -9.69 -2.49 -8.39
C GLU A 22 -9.21 -2.91 -7.00
N VAL A 23 -8.26 -2.16 -6.42
CA VAL A 23 -7.73 -2.47 -5.08
C VAL A 23 -8.82 -2.33 -4.03
N GLY A 24 -9.66 -1.30 -4.10
CA GLY A 24 -10.77 -1.12 -3.18
C GLY A 24 -11.76 -2.28 -3.23
N SER A 25 -12.14 -2.72 -4.44
CA SER A 25 -13.06 -3.84 -4.66
C SER A 25 -12.47 -5.18 -4.23
N GLU A 26 -11.20 -5.43 -4.55
CA GLU A 26 -10.49 -6.63 -4.11
C GLU A 26 -10.35 -6.67 -2.58
N CYS A 27 -10.02 -5.54 -1.96
CA CYS A 27 -9.89 -5.45 -0.51
C CYS A 27 -11.23 -5.54 0.22
N ALA A 28 -12.32 -5.10 -0.41
CA ALA A 28 -13.67 -5.21 0.14
C ALA A 28 -14.11 -6.66 0.40
N LYS A 29 -13.43 -7.67 -0.17
CA LYS A 29 -13.66 -9.09 0.11
C LYS A 29 -13.22 -9.48 1.53
N TYR A 30 -12.30 -8.75 2.13
CA TYR A 30 -11.80 -9.03 3.48
C TYR A 30 -12.56 -8.27 4.57
N GLY A 31 -13.14 -7.12 4.23
CA GLY A 31 -13.76 -6.20 5.19
C GLY A 31 -14.24 -4.88 4.61
N THR A 32 -14.76 -4.00 5.46
CA THR A 32 -15.20 -2.65 5.05
C THR A 32 -13.98 -1.75 4.80
N VAL A 33 -13.70 -1.45 3.54
CA VAL A 33 -12.67 -0.47 3.16
C VAL A 33 -13.22 0.94 3.36
N THR A 34 -12.58 1.71 4.22
CA THR A 34 -12.96 3.11 4.51
C THR A 34 -12.21 4.11 3.65
N ARG A 35 -10.98 3.77 3.23
CA ARG A 35 -10.14 4.65 2.41
C ARG A 35 -9.09 3.87 1.63
N VAL A 36 -8.88 4.26 0.38
CA VAL A 36 -7.75 3.81 -0.45
C VAL A 36 -6.96 5.04 -0.86
N LEU A 37 -5.63 4.99 -0.81
CA LEU A 37 -4.75 6.03 -1.35
C LEU A 37 -3.62 5.37 -2.13
N ILE A 38 -3.35 5.88 -3.31
CA ILE A 38 -2.22 5.43 -4.13
C ILE A 38 -1.20 6.57 -4.20
N PHE A 39 0.05 6.24 -3.91
CA PHE A 39 1.15 7.19 -3.93
C PHE A 39 2.28 6.64 -4.81
N GLU A 40 2.48 7.23 -5.97
CA GLU A 40 3.60 6.92 -6.85
C GLU A 40 4.76 7.89 -6.62
N ILE A 41 5.94 7.31 -6.40
CA ILE A 41 7.20 7.99 -6.17
C ILE A 41 7.91 8.11 -7.51
N THR A 42 7.94 9.32 -8.04
CA THR A 42 8.53 9.65 -9.35
C THR A 42 9.99 10.15 -9.24
N GLU A 43 10.61 9.96 -8.07
CA GLU A 43 11.96 10.46 -7.81
C GLU A 43 13.00 9.64 -8.62
N PRO A 44 13.93 10.31 -9.33
CA PRO A 44 14.81 9.68 -10.30
C PRO A 44 15.82 8.67 -9.73
N ASN A 45 15.98 8.63 -8.40
CA ASN A 45 16.86 7.70 -7.69
C ASN A 45 16.10 6.66 -6.86
N PHE A 46 14.78 6.64 -6.94
CA PHE A 46 13.97 5.71 -6.16
C PHE A 46 13.92 4.34 -6.86
N PRO A 47 14.09 3.23 -6.12
CA PRO A 47 13.97 1.89 -6.69
C PRO A 47 12.60 1.73 -7.34
N THR A 48 12.62 1.51 -8.65
CA THR A 48 11.41 1.44 -9.45
C THR A 48 10.46 0.38 -8.91
N ASP A 49 10.96 -0.76 -8.44
CA ASP A 49 10.23 -1.89 -7.87
C ASP A 49 9.43 -1.58 -6.59
N GLU A 50 9.74 -0.48 -5.89
CA GLU A 50 8.99 0.00 -4.72
C GLU A 50 8.30 1.35 -4.97
N ALA A 51 8.34 1.87 -6.20
CA ALA A 51 7.94 3.23 -6.52
C ALA A 51 6.47 3.52 -6.20
N VAL A 52 5.59 2.53 -6.23
CA VAL A 52 4.17 2.72 -5.96
C VAL A 52 3.84 2.17 -4.58
N ARG A 53 3.20 2.99 -3.75
CA ARG A 53 2.70 2.63 -2.42
C ARG A 53 1.18 2.74 -2.41
N ILE A 54 0.50 1.63 -2.22
CA ILE A 54 -0.97 1.59 -2.12
C ILE A 54 -1.34 1.39 -0.66
N PHE A 55 -2.11 2.31 -0.12
CA PHE A 55 -2.56 2.30 1.26
C PHE A 55 -4.05 1.99 1.30
N VAL A 56 -4.44 1.02 2.11
CA VAL A 56 -5.84 0.64 2.27
C VAL A 56 -6.16 0.65 3.76
N GLN A 57 -7.16 1.45 4.14
CA GLN A 57 -7.69 1.53 5.50
C GLN A 57 -8.99 0.74 5.60
N PHE A 58 -9.05 -0.17 6.57
CA PHE A 58 -10.27 -0.88 6.95
C PHE A 58 -10.98 -0.24 8.13
N GLU A 59 -12.24 -0.61 8.34
CA GLU A 59 -13.00 -0.20 9.51
C GLU A 59 -12.47 -0.84 10.79
N ILE A 60 -12.05 -2.11 10.73
CA ILE A 60 -11.52 -2.86 11.89
C ILE A 60 -10.19 -3.56 11.59
N SER A 61 -9.33 -3.69 12.60
CA SER A 61 -7.97 -4.21 12.44
C SER A 61 -7.91 -5.70 12.06
N GLU A 62 -8.93 -6.49 12.40
CA GLU A 62 -9.00 -7.92 12.03
C GLU A 62 -9.14 -8.12 10.52
N GLU A 63 -9.83 -7.21 9.83
CA GLU A 63 -9.96 -7.21 8.37
C GLU A 63 -8.62 -6.91 7.71
N THR A 64 -7.87 -5.94 8.28
CA THR A 64 -6.52 -5.59 7.82
C THR A 64 -5.56 -6.76 7.94
N ILE A 65 -5.61 -7.53 9.03
CA ILE A 65 -4.78 -8.73 9.20
C ILE A 65 -5.09 -9.76 8.11
N LYS A 66 -6.38 -10.00 7.80
CA LYS A 66 -6.78 -10.96 6.75
C LYS A 66 -6.27 -10.52 5.38
N ALA A 67 -6.47 -9.26 5.03
CA ALA A 67 -6.01 -8.69 3.76
C ALA A 67 -4.48 -8.75 3.67
N LEU A 68 -3.76 -8.38 4.73
CA LEU A 68 -2.30 -8.42 4.76
C LEU A 68 -1.77 -9.84 4.55
N VAL A 69 -2.31 -10.83 5.26
CA VAL A 69 -1.88 -12.23 5.13
C VAL A 69 -2.14 -12.79 3.73
N ASP A 70 -3.24 -12.38 3.10
CA ASP A 70 -3.59 -12.88 1.78
C ASP A 70 -2.90 -12.12 0.64
N LEU A 71 -2.58 -10.84 0.81
CA LEU A 71 -1.96 -10.01 -0.22
C LEU A 71 -0.43 -10.01 -0.14
N ASP A 72 0.17 -10.23 1.03
CA ASP A 72 1.62 -10.31 1.18
C ASP A 72 2.18 -11.51 0.41
N GLY A 73 3.12 -11.26 -0.48
CA GLY A 73 3.73 -12.29 -1.32
C GLY A 73 2.88 -12.73 -2.51
N ARG A 74 1.71 -12.12 -2.77
CA ARG A 74 0.93 -12.37 -3.99
C ARG A 74 1.44 -11.60 -5.18
N TYR A 75 0.92 -11.93 -6.36
CA TYR A 75 1.28 -11.28 -7.61
C TYR A 75 0.23 -10.26 -8.03
N PHE A 76 0.67 -9.04 -8.35
CA PHE A 76 -0.12 -7.97 -8.95
C PHE A 76 0.67 -7.41 -10.13
N GLY A 77 0.06 -7.32 -11.31
CA GLY A 77 0.76 -6.88 -12.54
C GLY A 77 2.02 -7.73 -12.86
N GLY A 78 2.02 -9.02 -12.50
CA GLY A 78 3.19 -9.90 -12.67
C GLY A 78 4.36 -9.66 -11.69
N ARG A 79 4.18 -8.80 -10.68
CA ARG A 79 5.18 -8.50 -9.64
C ARG A 79 4.72 -9.00 -8.28
N VAL A 80 5.67 -9.33 -7.41
CA VAL A 80 5.35 -9.74 -6.03
C VAL A 80 5.03 -8.51 -5.20
N VAL A 81 3.86 -8.51 -4.59
CA VAL A 81 3.39 -7.49 -3.69
C VAL A 81 3.96 -7.75 -2.30
N ARG A 82 4.45 -6.70 -1.66
CA ARG A 82 4.85 -6.73 -0.25
C ARG A 82 3.87 -5.91 0.57
N ALA A 83 3.13 -6.58 1.45
CA ALA A 83 2.14 -5.96 2.32
C ALA A 83 2.71 -5.81 3.74
N THR A 84 2.62 -4.61 4.31
CA THR A 84 3.08 -4.35 5.69
C THR A 84 2.12 -3.43 6.42
N PHE A 85 2.02 -3.56 7.74
CA PHE A 85 1.23 -2.62 8.54
C PHE A 85 1.80 -1.22 8.45
N TYR A 86 0.90 -0.25 8.42
CA TYR A 86 1.23 1.16 8.37
C TYR A 86 0.59 1.91 9.53
N ASP A 87 1.29 2.95 9.98
CA ASP A 87 0.88 3.76 11.12
C ASP A 87 -0.34 4.62 10.75
N GLU A 88 -1.44 4.43 11.48
CA GLU A 88 -2.71 5.11 11.20
C GLU A 88 -2.63 6.63 11.43
N ASP A 89 -1.81 7.09 12.39
CA ASP A 89 -1.64 8.52 12.64
C ASP A 89 -0.90 9.17 11.47
N LYS A 90 0.10 8.48 10.90
CA LYS A 90 0.79 8.93 9.69
C LYS A 90 -0.14 8.92 8.48
N PHE A 91 -0.96 7.88 8.36
CA PHE A 91 -1.94 7.77 7.27
C PHE A 91 -2.98 8.89 7.34
N GLY A 92 -3.50 9.18 8.53
CA GLY A 92 -4.45 10.28 8.77
C GLY A 92 -3.88 11.66 8.46
N LYS A 93 -2.56 11.84 8.62
CA LYS A 93 -1.83 13.06 8.24
C LYS A 93 -1.38 13.11 6.77
N ASN A 94 -1.66 12.06 5.99
CA ASN A 94 -1.15 11.87 4.63
C ASN A 94 0.38 11.89 4.54
N GLU A 95 1.08 11.39 5.56
CA GLU A 95 2.55 11.24 5.57
C GLU A 95 3.01 10.02 4.73
N LEU A 96 2.58 9.95 3.47
CA LEU A 96 2.71 8.76 2.62
C LEU A 96 4.10 8.54 2.01
N ALA A 97 4.98 9.54 2.11
CA ALA A 97 6.33 9.49 1.56
C ALA A 97 7.22 8.45 2.28
N PRO A 98 8.19 7.84 1.58
CA PRO A 98 9.23 7.03 2.22
C PRO A 98 10.06 7.91 3.16
N MET A 99 10.41 7.40 4.34
CA MET A 99 11.32 8.14 5.22
C MET A 99 12.76 8.01 4.74
N PRO A 100 13.59 9.07 4.82
CA PRO A 100 15.02 8.96 4.54
C PRO A 100 15.65 7.85 5.39
N GLY A 101 16.26 6.86 4.74
CA GLY A 101 16.85 5.67 5.39
C GLY A 101 15.94 4.45 5.55
N GLU A 102 14.66 4.52 5.15
CA GLU A 102 13.77 3.36 5.08
C GLU A 102 14.19 2.39 3.95
N ILE A 103 14.85 2.91 2.91
CA ILE A 103 15.23 2.19 1.70
C ILE A 103 16.74 2.28 1.51
N PRO A 104 17.45 1.13 1.46
CA PRO A 104 18.89 1.12 1.24
C PRO A 104 19.25 1.81 -0.09
N GLY A 105 19.96 2.94 -0.02
CA GLY A 105 20.43 3.69 -1.18
C GLY A 105 19.59 4.92 -1.55
N PHE A 106 18.49 5.19 -0.85
CA PHE A 106 17.72 6.43 -1.00
C PHE A 106 18.04 7.41 0.14
N THR A 107 18.63 8.57 -0.20
CA THR A 107 19.05 9.65 0.74
C THR A 107 18.52 10.99 0.28
#